data_AF-A0A6B0X7V9-F1
#
_entry.id   AF-A0A6B0X7V9-F1
#
_cell.length_a   1.000
_cell.length_b   1.000
_cell.length_c   1.000
_cell.angle_alpha   90.00
_cell.angle_beta   90.00
_cell.angle_gamma   90.00
#
_symmetry.space_group_name_H-M   'P 1'
#
loop_
_entity.id
_entity.type
_entity.pdbx_description
1 polymer ?
#
loop_
_entity_poly.entity_id
_entity_poly.type
_entity_poly.pdbx_seq_one_letter_code
_entity_poly.pdbx_strand_id
1 'polypeptide(L)'
;VALVIEPLKRGRADMRRQGREGTPKHFYGLIYASADKGYDQLLICRSRNAGDRVAELAVGQWTEWWKDSFEIDGQALDGYVRMKLVSLSAAGDVFELFVPQVWPATGYTQPEEVAQQIDENVGNFLQNPARDALGVVDDATYFELLDFHHQRLAEVAAYLTESNDWDVLFIETHASDYTSHFFLSQADECSGANPHTLARCQAGVAQTYASIDDMIGRVVELADDDTVVAVVADHGGTPNQHRPVDIAEVLEQAGFLVYADAEKKQIDWQRTRAANVGLVHIFVNLKGREPTGIVDPSDYEQTRLDLIEALHAYRHPQTGRGPFALALTREDAEMVNLAGELVGDVVYALRAEYDGAHGKQLPSATLGIGGQHCTFVLAGAGVKQGLALERQVRAVDVAPTLCYLLGIPMPAQVEGGVIYEALEDADWHLR
;
A
#
# COMPACT_ATOMS: atom_id res chain seq x y z
N VAL A 1 -29.98 18.31 -5.28
CA VAL A 1 -29.40 17.09 -5.87
C VAL A 1 -29.60 15.92 -4.90
N ALA A 2 -29.93 14.72 -5.37
CA ALA A 2 -29.94 13.53 -4.50
C ALA A 2 -28.51 13.00 -4.37
N LEU A 3 -28.07 12.76 -3.14
CA LEU A 3 -26.74 12.28 -2.81
C LEU A 3 -26.91 10.87 -2.21
N VAL A 4 -26.41 9.84 -2.86
CA VAL A 4 -26.64 8.45 -2.43
C VAL A 4 -25.32 7.83 -2.02
N ILE A 5 -25.24 7.40 -0.76
CA ILE A 5 -24.14 6.56 -0.28
C ILE A 5 -24.60 5.12 -0.42
N GLU A 6 -23.83 4.30 -1.14
CA GLU A 6 -24.09 2.88 -1.33
C GLU A 6 -23.08 2.07 -0.50
N PRO A 7 -23.44 1.60 0.71
CA PRO A 7 -22.51 0.89 1.57
C PRO A 7 -21.96 -0.37 0.90
N LEU A 8 -20.73 -0.76 1.26
CA LEU A 8 -19.99 -1.91 0.69
C LEU A 8 -19.64 -1.79 -0.82
N LYS A 9 -20.16 -0.80 -1.53
CA LYS A 9 -19.78 -0.56 -2.91
C LYS A 9 -18.38 0.05 -2.97
N ARG A 10 -17.54 -0.53 -3.82
CA ARG A 10 -16.23 0.01 -4.19
C ARG A 10 -16.25 0.48 -5.63
N GLY A 11 -15.28 1.30 -6.02
CA GLY A 11 -15.17 1.87 -7.37
C GLY A 11 -15.06 0.82 -8.49
N ARG A 12 -14.69 -0.43 -8.17
CA ARG A 12 -14.60 -1.55 -9.11
C ARG A 12 -15.53 -2.69 -8.73
N ALA A 13 -16.17 -3.30 -9.72
CA ALA A 13 -17.21 -4.31 -9.51
C ALA A 13 -16.67 -5.64 -8.94
N ASP A 14 -15.44 -6.01 -9.30
CA ASP A 14 -14.68 -7.16 -8.82
C ASP A 14 -14.23 -7.02 -7.36
N MET A 15 -14.14 -5.79 -6.85
CA MET A 15 -13.79 -5.51 -5.45
C MET A 15 -15.00 -5.48 -4.50
N ARG A 16 -16.21 -5.77 -4.99
CA ARG A 16 -17.40 -5.85 -4.13
C ARG A 16 -17.26 -6.99 -3.14
N ARG A 17 -17.65 -6.77 -1.89
CA ARG A 17 -17.69 -7.82 -0.87
C ARG A 17 -18.78 -8.82 -1.23
N GLN A 18 -18.39 -9.93 -1.85
CA GLN A 18 -19.33 -10.98 -2.26
C GLN A 18 -20.08 -11.53 -1.04
N GLY A 19 -21.39 -11.70 -1.18
CA GLY A 19 -22.25 -12.27 -0.14
C GLY A 19 -22.70 -11.32 0.97
N ARG A 20 -22.41 -10.01 0.88
CA ARG A 20 -22.95 -8.98 1.77
C ARG A 20 -23.71 -7.90 1.00
N GLU A 21 -24.77 -7.38 1.58
CA GLU A 21 -25.65 -6.39 0.97
C GLU A 21 -25.78 -5.15 1.86
N GLY A 22 -25.62 -3.96 1.27
CA GLY A 22 -25.79 -2.68 1.96
C GLY A 22 -26.94 -1.89 1.35
N THR A 23 -27.86 -1.40 2.19
CA THR A 23 -29.01 -0.62 1.73
C THR A 23 -28.55 0.81 1.38
N PRO A 24 -28.82 1.31 0.16
CA PRO A 24 -28.46 2.67 -0.23
C PRO A 24 -29.07 3.72 0.71
N LYS A 25 -28.24 4.66 1.16
CA LYS A 25 -28.65 5.74 2.05
C LYS A 25 -28.73 7.05 1.29
N HIS A 26 -29.89 7.71 1.40
CA HIS A 26 -30.17 8.96 0.71
C HIS A 26 -29.91 10.17 1.61
N PHE A 27 -29.15 11.11 1.08
CA PHE A 27 -29.05 12.50 1.50
C PHE A 27 -29.49 13.41 0.35
N TYR A 28 -29.68 14.69 0.62
CA TYR A 28 -30.08 15.67 -0.37
C TYR A 28 -29.22 16.93 -0.22
N GLY A 29 -28.62 17.36 -1.33
CA GLY A 29 -27.88 18.60 -1.41
C GLY A 29 -28.76 19.75 -1.93
N LEU A 30 -28.89 20.83 -1.16
CA LEU A 30 -29.44 22.10 -1.61
C LEU A 30 -28.28 23.03 -1.96
N ILE A 31 -28.13 23.32 -3.25
CA ILE A 31 -27.12 24.26 -3.77
C ILE A 31 -27.75 25.64 -3.84
N TYR A 32 -27.11 26.65 -3.24
CA TYR A 32 -27.61 28.01 -3.23
C TYR A 32 -26.47 29.03 -3.28
N ALA A 33 -26.85 30.27 -3.57
CA ALA A 33 -25.98 31.42 -3.58
C ALA A 33 -26.10 32.15 -2.23
N SER A 34 -25.00 32.37 -1.54
CA SER A 34 -24.95 33.18 -0.31
C SER A 34 -25.05 34.68 -0.60
N ALA A 35 -24.72 35.08 -1.84
CA ALA A 35 -24.73 36.46 -2.34
C ALA A 35 -25.00 36.51 -3.86
N ASP A 36 -25.12 37.71 -4.42
CA ASP A 36 -25.43 37.94 -5.85
C ASP A 36 -24.27 37.62 -6.83
N LYS A 37 -23.40 36.67 -6.49
CA LYS A 37 -22.22 36.28 -7.27
C LYS A 37 -22.32 34.87 -7.87
N GLY A 38 -23.46 34.19 -7.70
CA GLY A 38 -23.70 32.83 -8.17
C GLY A 38 -23.64 31.80 -7.04
N TYR A 39 -23.82 30.52 -7.38
CA TYR A 39 -23.82 29.42 -6.43
C TYR A 39 -22.44 29.21 -5.80
N ASP A 40 -22.40 29.10 -4.48
CA ASP A 40 -21.17 28.97 -3.70
C ASP A 40 -21.34 28.11 -2.43
N GLN A 41 -22.57 27.72 -2.09
CA GLN A 41 -22.88 26.93 -0.89
C GLN A 41 -23.62 25.63 -1.23
N LEU A 42 -23.36 24.60 -0.43
CA LEU A 42 -24.09 23.35 -0.38
C LEU A 42 -24.59 23.09 1.05
N LEU A 43 -25.91 22.96 1.21
CA LEU A 43 -26.52 22.43 2.42
C LEU A 43 -26.84 20.94 2.22
N ILE A 44 -26.28 20.07 3.06
CA ILE A 44 -26.54 18.63 3.08
C ILE A 44 -27.69 18.35 4.06
N CYS A 45 -28.72 17.66 3.61
CA CYS A 45 -29.93 17.35 4.38
C CYS A 45 -30.26 15.85 4.37
N ARG A 46 -30.94 15.36 5.42
CA ARG A 46 -31.47 13.99 5.49
C ARG A 46 -32.72 13.79 4.64
N SER A 47 -33.44 14.88 4.35
CA SER A 47 -34.63 14.87 3.50
C SER A 47 -34.59 16.04 2.51
N ARG A 48 -35.62 16.17 1.67
CA ARG A 48 -35.78 17.33 0.77
C ARG A 48 -36.18 18.63 1.52
N ASN A 49 -36.27 18.61 2.85
CA ASN A 49 -36.52 19.77 3.69
C ASN A 49 -35.19 20.37 4.18
N ALA A 50 -34.98 21.67 3.94
CA ALA A 50 -33.80 22.40 4.42
C ALA A 50 -33.70 22.45 5.96
N GLY A 51 -34.82 22.26 6.67
CA GLY A 51 -34.83 22.13 8.13
C GLY A 51 -34.14 20.86 8.65
N ASP A 52 -34.05 19.80 7.83
CA ASP A 52 -33.39 18.53 8.18
C ASP A 52 -31.90 18.55 7.82
N ARG A 53 -31.24 19.68 8.07
CA ARG A 53 -29.83 19.89 7.73
C ARG A 53 -28.90 19.04 8.59
N VAL A 54 -27.83 18.56 7.95
CA VAL A 54 -26.71 17.85 8.56
C VAL A 54 -25.50 18.77 8.62
N ALA A 55 -25.15 19.38 7.49
CA ALA A 55 -23.98 20.25 7.36
C ALA A 55 -24.17 21.27 6.23
N GLU A 56 -23.37 22.33 6.27
CA GLU A 56 -23.30 23.39 5.26
C GLU A 56 -21.84 23.55 4.84
N LEU A 57 -21.58 23.66 3.54
CA LEU A 57 -20.23 23.69 2.97
C LEU A 57 -20.10 24.78 1.91
N ALA A 58 -19.01 25.53 2.00
CA ALA A 58 -18.43 26.26 0.88
C ALA A 58 -17.39 25.40 0.14
N VAL A 59 -17.01 25.82 -1.07
CA VAL A 59 -15.97 25.14 -1.87
C VAL A 59 -14.66 25.06 -1.09
N GLY A 60 -14.05 23.87 -1.08
CA GLY A 60 -12.85 23.53 -0.33
C GLY A 60 -13.10 23.08 1.12
N GLN A 61 -14.31 23.23 1.64
CA GLN A 61 -14.61 22.85 3.02
C GLN A 61 -14.98 21.38 3.17
N TRP A 62 -14.58 20.83 4.31
CA TRP A 62 -15.08 19.57 4.83
C TRP A 62 -16.21 19.80 5.82
N THR A 63 -17.13 18.83 5.92
CA THR A 63 -18.02 18.75 7.07
C THR A 63 -17.20 18.37 8.32
N GLU A 64 -17.76 18.63 9.49
CA GLU A 64 -17.40 17.84 10.66
C GLU A 64 -17.73 16.36 10.43
N TRP A 65 -17.04 15.46 11.12
CA TRP A 65 -17.43 14.06 11.14
C TRP A 65 -18.75 13.91 11.89
N TRP A 66 -19.66 13.09 11.35
CA TRP A 66 -20.86 12.70 12.09
C TRP A 66 -21.08 11.20 12.02
N LYS A 67 -21.66 10.65 13.07
CA LYS A 67 -22.07 9.24 13.13
C LYS A 67 -23.46 9.10 12.52
N ASP A 68 -23.64 8.08 11.68
CA ASP A 68 -24.92 7.78 11.05
C ASP A 68 -25.15 6.28 10.96
N SER A 69 -26.41 5.86 10.95
CA SER A 69 -26.78 4.44 10.98
C SER A 69 -27.02 3.88 9.57
N PHE A 70 -26.30 2.85 9.17
CA PHE A 70 -26.38 2.20 7.87
C PHE A 70 -26.92 0.78 8.04
N GLU A 71 -27.71 0.30 7.08
CA GLU A 71 -28.21 -1.07 7.11
C GLU A 71 -27.33 -1.97 6.22
N ILE A 72 -26.72 -2.97 6.84
CA ILE A 72 -25.90 -4.00 6.18
C ILE A 72 -26.44 -5.37 6.57
N ASP A 73 -26.78 -6.21 5.60
CA ASP A 73 -27.31 -7.56 5.81
C ASP A 73 -28.55 -7.55 6.75
N GLY A 74 -29.37 -6.49 6.66
CA GLY A 74 -30.55 -6.26 7.51
C GLY A 74 -30.24 -5.79 8.95
N GLN A 75 -28.97 -5.54 9.27
CA GLN A 75 -28.55 -5.04 10.58
C GLN A 75 -28.13 -3.57 10.51
N ALA A 76 -28.56 -2.78 11.49
CA ALA A 76 -28.13 -1.40 11.66
C ALA A 76 -26.70 -1.37 12.22
N LEU A 77 -25.82 -0.64 11.55
CA LEU A 77 -24.42 -0.42 11.91
C LEU A 77 -24.11 1.07 11.85
N ASP A 78 -23.53 1.60 12.91
CA ASP A 78 -23.11 3.00 12.95
C ASP A 78 -21.76 3.18 12.26
N GLY A 79 -21.68 4.22 11.43
CA GLY A 79 -20.47 4.59 10.72
C GLY A 79 -20.28 6.11 10.68
N TYR A 80 -19.01 6.52 10.70
CA TYR A 80 -18.63 7.92 10.54
C TYR A 80 -18.64 8.32 9.09
N VAL A 81 -19.24 9.48 8.83
CA VAL A 81 -19.36 10.08 7.51
C VAL A 81 -18.71 11.45 7.53
N ARG A 82 -18.07 11.80 6.42
CA ARG A 82 -17.60 13.14 6.11
C ARG A 82 -17.81 13.43 4.64
N MET A 83 -17.92 14.69 4.26
CA MET A 83 -17.97 15.09 2.86
C MET A 83 -17.13 16.36 2.64
N LYS A 84 -16.51 16.49 1.46
CA LYS A 84 -15.85 17.72 1.00
C LYS A 84 -16.54 18.26 -0.24
N LEU A 85 -16.90 19.54 -0.24
CA LEU A 85 -17.28 20.22 -1.47
C LEU A 85 -16.00 20.58 -2.23
N VAL A 86 -15.61 19.78 -3.21
CA VAL A 86 -14.35 19.96 -3.97
C VAL A 86 -14.50 21.10 -4.96
N SER A 87 -15.60 21.15 -5.71
CA SER A 87 -15.87 22.21 -6.67
C SER A 87 -17.37 22.50 -6.79
N LEU A 88 -17.68 23.78 -7.03
CA LEU A 88 -19.00 24.27 -7.38
C LEU A 88 -18.83 25.50 -8.28
N SER A 89 -19.38 25.46 -9.49
CA SER A 89 -19.35 26.64 -10.36
C SER A 89 -20.43 27.64 -9.94
N ALA A 90 -20.16 28.93 -10.18
CA ALA A 90 -21.13 30.00 -9.94
C ALA A 90 -22.45 29.82 -10.72
N ALA A 91 -22.42 29.10 -11.85
CA ALA A 91 -23.60 28.75 -12.65
C ALA A 91 -24.32 27.48 -12.14
N GLY A 92 -23.69 26.68 -11.28
CA GLY A 92 -24.24 25.43 -10.74
C GLY A 92 -24.21 24.25 -11.74
N ASP A 93 -23.48 24.40 -12.85
CA ASP A 93 -23.30 23.37 -13.88
C ASP A 93 -22.13 22.42 -13.60
N VAL A 94 -21.23 22.76 -12.67
CA VAL A 94 -20.19 21.89 -12.13
C VAL A 94 -20.41 21.74 -10.62
N PHE A 95 -20.40 20.50 -10.14
CA PHE A 95 -20.58 20.15 -8.75
C PHE A 95 -19.81 18.85 -8.45
N GLU A 96 -18.82 18.91 -7.57
CA GLU A 96 -18.04 17.77 -7.12
C GLU A 96 -18.08 17.69 -5.60
N LEU A 97 -18.68 16.62 -5.09
CA LEU A 97 -18.74 16.29 -3.68
C LEU A 97 -17.96 15.00 -3.45
N PHE A 98 -16.89 15.09 -2.67
CA PHE A 98 -16.07 13.95 -2.32
C PHE A 98 -16.53 13.35 -1.00
N VAL A 99 -16.64 12.02 -0.95
CA VAL A 99 -17.01 11.27 0.24
C VAL A 99 -15.94 10.19 0.46
N PRO A 100 -15.08 10.31 1.49
CA PRO A 100 -14.12 9.26 1.83
C PRO A 100 -14.85 8.02 2.33
N GLN A 101 -14.08 6.98 2.67
CA GLN A 101 -14.65 5.77 3.26
C GLN A 101 -15.56 6.10 4.48
N VAL A 102 -16.70 5.40 4.55
CA VAL A 102 -17.50 5.35 5.78
C VAL A 102 -16.86 4.31 6.69
N TRP A 103 -16.45 4.72 7.89
CA TRP A 103 -15.75 3.83 8.82
C TRP A 103 -16.65 3.41 9.99
N PRO A 104 -16.73 2.11 10.32
CA PRO A 104 -17.56 1.65 11.43
C PRO A 104 -16.97 2.08 12.78
N ALA A 105 -17.83 2.26 13.78
CA ALA A 105 -17.42 2.53 15.15
C ALA A 105 -16.81 1.30 15.85
N THR A 106 -17.16 0.09 15.41
CA THR A 106 -16.76 -1.18 16.04
C THR A 106 -16.39 -2.25 15.01
N GLY A 107 -15.84 -3.39 15.46
CA GLY A 107 -15.63 -4.58 14.63
C GLY A 107 -14.42 -4.53 13.70
N TYR A 108 -13.44 -3.68 13.99
CA TYR A 108 -12.19 -3.57 13.21
C TYR A 108 -10.91 -3.79 14.02
N THR A 109 -11.03 -4.11 15.32
CA THR A 109 -9.90 -4.39 16.22
C THR A 109 -9.98 -5.82 16.76
N GLN A 110 -8.84 -6.29 17.29
CA GLN A 110 -8.77 -7.46 18.16
C GLN A 110 -7.89 -7.11 19.37
N PRO A 111 -8.41 -7.21 20.61
CA PRO A 111 -9.78 -7.60 20.96
C PRO A 111 -10.83 -6.55 20.54
N GLU A 112 -12.11 -6.93 20.47
CA GLU A 112 -13.17 -6.12 19.84
C GLU A 112 -13.49 -4.84 20.62
N GLU A 113 -13.36 -4.86 21.95
CA GLU A 113 -13.64 -3.74 22.84
C GLU A 113 -12.73 -2.52 22.61
N VAL A 114 -11.54 -2.73 22.05
CA VAL A 114 -10.59 -1.65 21.75
C VAL A 114 -11.17 -0.67 20.73
N ALA A 115 -11.95 -1.14 19.76
CA ALA A 115 -12.62 -0.26 18.81
C ALA A 115 -13.58 0.72 19.50
N GLN A 116 -14.31 0.27 20.52
CA GLN A 116 -15.20 1.11 21.30
C GLN A 116 -14.42 2.14 22.14
N GLN A 117 -13.32 1.71 22.76
CA GLN A 117 -12.46 2.62 23.52
C GLN A 117 -11.89 3.73 22.63
N ILE A 118 -11.42 3.37 21.43
CA ILE A 118 -10.94 4.33 20.43
C ILE A 118 -12.07 5.28 20.01
N ASP A 119 -13.26 4.76 19.70
CA ASP A 119 -14.44 5.55 19.32
C ASP A 119 -14.81 6.61 20.37
N GLU A 120 -14.79 6.23 21.65
CA GLU A 120 -15.21 7.08 22.77
C GLU A 120 -14.15 8.11 23.19
N ASN A 121 -12.86 7.78 23.11
CA ASN A 121 -11.78 8.60 23.67
C ASN A 121 -10.95 9.33 22.62
N VAL A 122 -10.89 8.81 21.39
CA VAL A 122 -10.13 9.40 20.28
C VAL A 122 -11.07 9.82 19.14
N GLY A 123 -12.04 8.97 18.83
CA GLY A 123 -13.01 9.08 17.73
C GLY A 123 -12.63 8.22 16.52
N ASN A 124 -13.45 8.27 15.47
CA ASN A 124 -12.90 8.71 14.19
C ASN A 124 -11.71 7.97 13.55
N PHE A 125 -11.88 6.98 12.66
CA PHE A 125 -10.72 6.36 11.99
C PHE A 125 -10.89 6.26 10.46
N LEU A 126 -9.77 6.26 9.72
CA LEU A 126 -9.72 5.88 8.31
C LEU A 126 -8.65 4.82 8.09
N GLN A 127 -8.96 3.79 7.28
CA GLN A 127 -8.05 2.69 6.97
C GLN A 127 -6.89 3.15 6.09
N ASN A 128 -7.17 4.08 5.19
CA ASN A 128 -6.19 4.68 4.29
C ASN A 128 -6.71 6.08 3.87
N PRO A 129 -5.86 6.96 3.32
CA PRO A 129 -6.22 8.31 2.92
C PRO A 129 -6.96 8.36 1.58
N ALA A 130 -7.95 7.48 1.40
CA ALA A 130 -8.69 7.29 0.16
C ALA A 130 -7.78 7.03 -1.07
N ARG A 131 -6.83 6.10 -0.95
CA ARG A 131 -5.85 5.79 -2.00
C ARG A 131 -6.48 5.51 -3.37
N ASP A 132 -7.65 4.88 -3.39
CA ASP A 132 -8.35 4.50 -4.63
C ASP A 132 -8.90 5.73 -5.40
N ALA A 133 -8.90 6.91 -4.76
CA ALA A 133 -9.29 8.17 -5.36
C ALA A 133 -8.10 9.02 -5.85
N LEU A 134 -6.86 8.56 -5.68
CA LEU A 134 -5.68 9.23 -6.24
C LEU A 134 -5.82 9.41 -7.76
N GLY A 135 -5.72 10.66 -8.22
CA GLY A 135 -5.91 11.02 -9.64
C GLY A 135 -7.38 11.16 -10.06
N VAL A 136 -8.33 10.86 -9.17
CA VAL A 136 -9.76 11.16 -9.33
C VAL A 136 -10.11 12.44 -8.57
N VAL A 137 -9.56 12.61 -7.37
CA VAL A 137 -9.65 13.83 -6.57
C VAL A 137 -8.39 14.67 -6.71
N ASP A 138 -8.48 15.95 -6.40
CA ASP A 138 -7.31 16.84 -6.36
C ASP A 138 -6.32 16.43 -5.26
N ASP A 139 -5.04 16.70 -5.49
CA ASP A 139 -3.96 16.30 -4.58
C ASP A 139 -4.13 16.92 -3.18
N ALA A 140 -4.65 18.14 -3.07
CA ALA A 140 -4.82 18.80 -1.77
C ALA A 140 -5.83 18.04 -0.90
N THR A 141 -6.95 17.62 -1.48
CA THR A 141 -7.93 16.76 -0.80
C THR A 141 -7.34 15.42 -0.37
N TYR A 142 -6.46 14.81 -1.19
CA TYR A 142 -5.75 13.59 -0.79
C TYR A 142 -4.83 13.84 0.40
N PHE A 143 -4.01 14.90 0.36
CA PHE A 143 -3.06 15.20 1.43
C PHE A 143 -3.72 15.60 2.74
N GLU A 144 -4.85 16.31 2.71
CA GLU A 144 -5.66 16.56 3.92
C GLU A 144 -6.14 15.26 4.58
N LEU A 145 -6.45 14.23 3.80
CA LEU A 145 -6.81 12.90 4.33
C LEU A 145 -5.58 12.11 4.79
N LEU A 146 -4.43 12.26 4.12
CA LEU A 146 -3.16 11.67 4.52
C LEU A 146 -2.74 12.19 5.90
N ASP A 147 -2.75 13.50 6.06
CA ASP A 147 -2.44 14.17 7.32
C ASP A 147 -3.43 13.74 8.40
N PHE A 148 -4.75 13.75 8.11
CA PHE A 148 -5.73 13.23 9.05
C PHE A 148 -5.45 11.76 9.45
N HIS A 149 -5.12 10.89 8.49
CA HIS A 149 -4.87 9.47 8.73
C HIS A 149 -3.65 9.26 9.64
N HIS A 150 -2.52 9.90 9.31
CA HIS A 150 -1.30 9.82 10.12
C HIS A 150 -1.46 10.42 11.51
N GLN A 151 -2.09 11.59 11.61
CA GLN A 151 -2.39 12.20 12.91
C GLN A 151 -3.26 11.26 13.76
N ARG A 152 -4.27 10.63 13.16
CA ARG A 152 -5.13 9.67 13.85
C ARG A 152 -4.42 8.41 14.28
N LEU A 153 -3.48 7.88 13.48
CA LEU A 153 -2.65 6.74 13.89
C LEU A 153 -1.83 7.08 15.14
N ALA A 154 -1.20 8.26 15.18
CA ALA A 154 -0.44 8.72 16.34
C ALA A 154 -1.34 8.96 17.57
N GLU A 155 -2.53 9.55 17.39
CA GLU A 155 -3.51 9.76 18.48
C GLU A 155 -4.00 8.44 19.08
N VAL A 156 -4.28 7.44 18.24
CA VAL A 156 -4.68 6.10 18.70
C VAL A 156 -3.53 5.43 19.44
N ALA A 157 -2.30 5.51 18.92
CA ALA A 157 -1.13 4.98 19.59
C ALA A 157 -0.94 5.59 20.98
N ALA A 158 -0.98 6.92 21.08
CA ALA A 158 -0.86 7.66 22.33
C ALA A 158 -1.91 7.22 23.36
N TYR A 159 -3.19 7.17 22.96
CA TYR A 159 -4.27 6.72 23.85
C TYR A 159 -4.06 5.30 24.36
N LEU A 160 -3.68 4.37 23.48
CA LEU A 160 -3.50 2.97 23.84
C LEU A 160 -2.30 2.77 24.77
N THR A 161 -1.19 3.49 24.56
CA THR A 161 -0.01 3.44 25.43
C THR A 161 -0.22 4.15 26.76
N GLU A 162 -1.03 5.21 26.81
CA GLU A 162 -1.37 5.89 28.08
C GLU A 162 -2.34 5.08 28.94
N SER A 163 -3.28 4.38 28.29
CA SER A 163 -4.38 3.69 28.97
C SER A 163 -4.08 2.23 29.33
N ASN A 164 -2.96 1.68 28.84
CA ASN A 164 -2.60 0.28 29.04
C ASN A 164 -1.10 0.14 29.30
N ASP A 165 -0.73 -0.87 30.10
CA ASP A 165 0.65 -1.36 30.11
C ASP A 165 0.97 -1.97 28.74
N TRP A 166 2.18 -1.73 28.23
CA TRP A 166 2.60 -2.23 26.93
C TRP A 166 4.07 -2.66 26.93
N ASP A 167 4.36 -3.77 26.26
CA ASP A 167 5.73 -4.22 25.99
C ASP A 167 6.20 -3.85 24.58
N VAL A 168 5.26 -3.84 23.61
CA VAL A 168 5.55 -3.55 22.20
C VAL A 168 4.38 -2.83 21.55
N LEU A 169 4.70 -1.75 20.82
CA LEU A 169 3.77 -1.01 19.96
C LEU A 169 4.24 -1.13 18.50
N PHE A 170 3.33 -1.56 17.62
CA PHE A 170 3.56 -1.55 16.17
C PHE A 170 2.60 -0.56 15.52
N ILE A 171 3.16 0.33 14.70
CA ILE A 171 2.40 1.26 13.85
C ILE A 171 2.90 1.07 12.43
N GLU A 172 1.96 0.91 11.49
CA GLU A 172 2.25 0.79 10.06
C GLU A 172 1.54 1.92 9.32
N THR A 173 2.24 2.50 8.34
CA THR A 173 1.63 3.32 7.31
C THR A 173 2.05 2.82 5.94
N HIS A 174 1.06 2.61 5.10
CA HIS A 174 1.26 2.19 3.70
C HIS A 174 1.45 3.39 2.75
N ALA A 175 1.56 4.62 3.26
CA ALA A 175 1.56 5.84 2.46
C ALA A 175 2.77 5.97 1.52
N SER A 176 3.92 5.43 1.93
CA SER A 176 5.14 5.38 1.10
C SER A 176 4.94 4.53 -0.16
N ASP A 177 4.18 3.43 -0.06
CA ASP A 177 3.83 2.59 -1.20
C ASP A 177 2.88 3.32 -2.18
N TYR A 178 1.81 3.93 -1.65
CA TYR A 178 0.89 4.73 -2.47
C TYR A 178 1.63 5.83 -3.25
N THR A 179 2.57 6.47 -2.57
CA THR A 179 3.43 7.49 -3.14
C THR A 179 4.39 6.92 -4.17
N SER A 180 4.94 5.72 -3.93
CA SER A 180 5.81 5.03 -4.87
C SER A 180 5.12 4.80 -6.22
N HIS A 181 3.89 4.29 -6.18
CA HIS A 181 3.11 4.06 -7.39
C HIS A 181 2.62 5.34 -8.07
N PHE A 182 2.10 6.31 -7.30
CA PHE A 182 1.40 7.47 -7.86
C PHE A 182 2.31 8.66 -8.18
N PHE A 183 3.21 9.01 -7.26
CA PHE A 183 4.05 10.21 -7.38
C PHE A 183 5.49 9.86 -7.80
N LEU A 184 6.17 8.96 -7.08
CA LEU A 184 7.59 8.61 -7.32
C LEU A 184 7.82 8.11 -8.74
N SER A 185 6.87 7.35 -9.30
CA SER A 185 6.93 6.84 -10.67
C SER A 185 7.29 7.90 -11.72
N GLN A 186 6.96 9.17 -11.46
CA GLN A 186 7.21 10.32 -12.35
C GLN A 186 7.95 11.48 -11.65
N ALA A 187 8.58 11.24 -10.49
CA ALA A 187 9.28 12.26 -9.71
C ALA A 187 10.76 12.46 -10.11
N ASP A 188 11.24 11.70 -11.10
CA ASP A 188 12.60 11.77 -11.63
C ASP A 188 12.60 12.05 -13.14
N GLU A 189 13.62 12.76 -13.63
CA GLU A 189 13.81 13.03 -15.06
C GLU A 189 13.92 11.74 -15.89
N CYS A 190 14.40 10.64 -15.30
CA CYS A 190 14.50 9.34 -15.97
C CYS A 190 13.13 8.82 -16.45
N SER A 191 12.03 9.31 -15.87
CA SER A 191 10.67 8.95 -16.28
C SER A 191 10.24 9.54 -17.62
N GLY A 192 10.93 10.59 -18.08
CA GLY A 192 10.51 11.35 -19.26
C GLY A 192 9.22 12.17 -19.05
N ALA A 193 8.78 12.35 -17.80
CA ALA A 193 7.64 13.22 -17.48
C ALA A 193 7.92 14.67 -17.92
N ASN A 194 6.89 15.38 -18.36
CA ASN A 194 7.02 16.80 -18.66
C ASN A 194 7.28 17.61 -17.37
N PRO A 195 7.86 18.83 -17.46
CA PRO A 195 8.26 19.60 -16.28
C PRO A 195 7.15 19.86 -15.25
N HIS A 196 5.89 20.03 -15.70
CA HIS A 196 4.76 20.25 -14.80
C HIS A 196 4.42 18.99 -14.00
N THR A 197 4.35 17.83 -14.67
CA THR A 197 4.12 16.54 -14.01
C THR A 197 5.26 16.20 -13.06
N LEU A 198 6.52 16.40 -13.49
CA LEU A 198 7.70 16.15 -12.67
C LEU A 198 7.65 16.96 -11.37
N ALA A 199 7.40 18.27 -11.46
CA ALA A 199 7.31 19.15 -10.29
C ALA A 199 6.15 18.75 -9.36
N ARG A 200 4.97 18.42 -9.90
CA ARG A 200 3.82 17.93 -9.12
C ARG A 200 4.17 16.63 -8.37
N CYS A 201 4.80 15.68 -9.06
CA CYS A 201 5.19 14.39 -8.48
C CYS A 201 6.28 14.53 -7.41
N GLN A 202 7.27 15.40 -7.63
CA GLN A 202 8.28 15.72 -6.61
C GLN A 202 7.65 16.35 -5.37
N ALA A 203 6.74 17.30 -5.54
CA ALA A 203 5.99 17.88 -4.44
C ALA A 203 5.15 16.82 -3.71
N GLY A 204 4.50 15.92 -4.44
CA GLY A 204 3.72 14.83 -3.85
C GLY A 204 4.58 13.86 -3.04
N VAL A 205 5.75 13.47 -3.53
CA VAL A 205 6.72 12.66 -2.76
C VAL A 205 7.13 13.38 -1.47
N ALA A 206 7.52 14.66 -1.58
CA ALA A 206 7.94 15.44 -0.42
C ALA A 206 6.82 15.59 0.62
N GLN A 207 5.59 15.86 0.18
CA GLN A 207 4.45 16.07 1.07
C GLN A 207 4.02 14.76 1.76
N THR A 208 4.09 13.61 1.08
CA THR A 208 3.87 12.32 1.75
C THR A 208 4.89 12.10 2.86
N TYR A 209 6.19 12.26 2.56
CA TYR A 209 7.23 12.02 3.55
C TYR A 209 7.20 13.04 4.70
N ALA A 210 6.79 14.29 4.45
CA ALA A 210 6.53 15.26 5.52
C ALA A 210 5.42 14.79 6.47
N SER A 211 4.32 14.26 5.93
CA SER A 211 3.22 13.70 6.74
C SER A 211 3.67 12.46 7.55
N ILE A 212 4.50 11.60 6.97
CA ILE A 212 5.10 10.44 7.66
C ILE A 212 6.05 10.91 8.77
N ASP A 213 6.89 11.91 8.49
CA ASP A 213 7.84 12.49 9.46
C ASP A 213 7.10 13.09 10.67
N ASP A 214 6.05 13.86 10.43
CA ASP A 214 5.19 14.40 11.49
C ASP A 214 4.56 13.29 12.36
N MET A 215 4.14 12.17 11.73
CA MET A 215 3.63 10.99 12.46
C MET A 215 4.71 10.37 13.33
N ILE A 216 5.90 10.13 12.76
CA ILE A 216 7.05 9.54 13.47
C ILE A 216 7.41 10.42 14.66
N GLY A 217 7.48 11.75 14.48
CA GLY A 217 7.78 12.70 15.54
C GLY A 217 6.84 12.53 16.74
N ARG A 218 5.52 12.48 16.49
CA ARG A 218 4.52 12.27 17.56
C ARG A 218 4.63 10.90 18.23
N VAL A 219 4.97 9.86 17.49
CA VAL A 219 5.13 8.50 18.03
C VAL A 219 6.39 8.39 18.87
N VAL A 220 7.49 9.02 18.45
CA VAL A 220 8.76 9.07 19.20
C VAL A 220 8.57 9.77 20.54
N GLU A 221 7.68 10.77 20.64
CA GLU A 221 7.35 11.43 21.92
C GLU A 221 6.69 10.51 22.95
N LEU A 222 6.19 9.33 22.54
CA LEU A 222 5.63 8.33 23.45
C LEU A 222 6.72 7.51 24.17
N ALA A 223 7.95 7.52 23.65
CA ALA A 223 9.07 6.77 24.19
C ALA A 223 9.65 7.44 25.44
N ASP A 224 9.98 6.64 26.44
CA ASP A 224 10.73 7.05 27.63
C ASP A 224 12.21 6.60 27.56
N ASP A 225 12.96 6.79 28.66
CA ASP A 225 14.38 6.44 28.74
C ASP A 225 14.64 4.92 28.63
N ASP A 226 13.62 4.08 28.84
CA ASP A 226 13.68 2.61 28.79
C ASP A 226 13.11 2.04 27.47
N THR A 227 12.64 2.91 26.56
CA THR A 227 12.02 2.52 25.30
C THR A 227 13.04 2.50 24.16
N VAL A 228 12.99 1.46 23.33
CA VAL A 228 13.63 1.44 22.00
C VAL A 228 12.61 1.80 20.91
N VAL A 229 13.00 2.69 20.00
CA VAL A 229 12.22 3.03 18.80
C VAL A 229 12.91 2.48 17.56
N ALA A 230 12.13 1.83 16.69
CA ALA A 230 12.58 1.33 15.40
C ALA A 230 11.71 1.88 14.26
N VAL A 231 12.33 2.52 13.27
CA VAL A 231 11.68 2.89 12.01
C VAL A 231 12.24 2.00 10.91
N VAL A 232 11.37 1.20 10.31
CA VAL A 232 11.76 0.14 9.38
C VAL A 232 10.84 0.18 8.16
N ALA A 233 11.40 0.00 6.97
CA ALA A 233 10.62 -0.22 5.75
C ALA A 233 10.72 -1.70 5.31
N ASP A 234 9.65 -2.23 4.73
CA ASP A 234 9.61 -3.57 4.15
C ASP A 234 10.28 -3.61 2.77
N HIS A 235 10.16 -2.52 2.00
CA HIS A 235 10.87 -2.31 0.73
C HIS A 235 11.10 -0.81 0.44
N GLY A 236 11.93 -0.54 -0.57
CA GLY A 236 12.05 0.78 -1.17
C GLY A 236 11.14 0.94 -2.41
N GLY A 237 11.48 1.89 -3.27
CA GLY A 237 10.75 2.13 -4.52
C GLY A 237 11.60 2.90 -5.53
N THR A 238 11.33 2.69 -6.81
CA THR A 238 12.00 3.40 -7.91
C THR A 238 11.01 4.21 -8.75
N PRO A 239 11.45 5.30 -9.39
CA PRO A 239 10.70 5.89 -10.50
C PRO A 239 10.57 4.90 -11.67
N ASN A 240 9.65 5.17 -12.60
CA ASN A 240 9.46 4.35 -13.79
C ASN A 240 10.13 5.00 -14.98
N GLN A 241 11.03 4.30 -15.67
CA GLN A 241 11.68 4.82 -16.88
C GLN A 241 11.03 4.29 -18.17
N HIS A 242 10.61 3.03 -18.17
CA HIS A 242 9.92 2.42 -19.31
C HIS A 242 8.60 1.80 -18.86
N ARG A 243 7.79 1.36 -19.83
CA ARG A 243 6.59 0.59 -19.52
C ARG A 243 7.02 -0.71 -18.79
N PRO A 244 6.40 -1.05 -17.65
CA PRO A 244 6.70 -2.29 -16.94
C PRO A 244 6.51 -3.51 -17.85
N VAL A 245 7.45 -4.45 -17.79
CA VAL A 245 7.38 -5.68 -18.58
C VAL A 245 6.25 -6.57 -18.05
N ASP A 246 5.36 -6.95 -18.96
CA ASP A 246 4.33 -7.97 -18.71
C ASP A 246 4.91 -9.36 -18.99
N ILE A 247 5.13 -10.12 -17.93
CA ILE A 247 5.74 -11.46 -18.01
C ILE A 247 4.84 -12.44 -18.75
N ALA A 248 3.51 -12.28 -18.63
CA ALA A 248 2.60 -13.16 -19.34
C ALA A 248 2.72 -12.94 -20.86
N GLU A 249 2.96 -11.70 -21.29
CA GLU A 249 3.25 -11.37 -22.69
C GLU A 249 4.58 -11.99 -23.14
N VAL A 250 5.64 -11.95 -22.31
CA VAL A 250 6.93 -12.59 -22.62
C VAL A 250 6.76 -14.11 -22.79
N LEU A 251 6.01 -14.75 -21.89
CA LEU A 251 5.74 -16.19 -21.94
C LEU A 251 4.86 -16.58 -23.13
N GLU A 252 3.90 -15.74 -23.50
CA GLU A 252 3.05 -15.94 -24.68
C GLU A 252 3.88 -15.84 -25.97
N GLN A 253 4.72 -14.81 -26.10
CA GLN A 253 5.60 -14.64 -27.27
C GLN A 253 6.60 -15.80 -27.44
N ALA A 254 7.07 -16.35 -26.32
CA ALA A 254 7.96 -17.52 -26.32
C ALA A 254 7.21 -18.86 -26.48
N GLY A 255 5.87 -18.86 -26.51
CA GLY A 255 5.05 -20.06 -26.73
C GLY A 255 4.84 -20.94 -25.49
N PHE A 256 5.11 -20.44 -24.28
CA PHE A 256 4.87 -21.16 -23.02
C PHE A 256 3.47 -20.95 -22.47
N LEU A 257 2.92 -19.75 -22.63
CA LEU A 257 1.58 -19.38 -22.18
C LEU A 257 0.63 -19.24 -23.37
N VAL A 258 -0.58 -19.78 -23.22
CA VAL A 258 -1.62 -19.69 -24.25
C VAL A 258 -2.90 -19.20 -23.61
N TYR A 259 -3.54 -18.19 -24.18
CA TYR A 259 -4.86 -17.76 -23.77
C TYR A 259 -5.96 -18.50 -24.56
N ALA A 260 -7.00 -18.93 -23.84
CA ALA A 260 -8.27 -19.36 -24.44
C ALA A 260 -9.09 -18.16 -24.92
N ASP A 261 -9.01 -17.05 -24.18
CA ASP A 261 -9.58 -15.74 -24.51
C ASP A 261 -8.56 -14.67 -24.13
N ALA A 262 -7.88 -14.11 -25.14
CA ALA A 262 -6.81 -13.13 -24.93
C ALA A 262 -7.33 -11.79 -24.39
N GLU A 263 -8.56 -11.40 -24.73
CA GLU A 263 -9.16 -10.15 -24.26
C GLU A 263 -9.45 -10.21 -22.76
N LYS A 264 -9.96 -11.36 -22.29
CA LYS A 264 -10.22 -11.61 -20.87
C LYS A 264 -9.02 -12.12 -20.10
N LYS A 265 -7.86 -12.27 -20.76
CA LYS A 265 -6.65 -12.88 -20.20
C LYS A 265 -6.93 -14.26 -19.56
N GLN A 266 -7.86 -15.02 -20.14
CA GLN A 266 -8.23 -16.34 -19.66
C GLN A 266 -7.24 -17.38 -20.20
N ILE A 267 -6.44 -17.98 -19.31
CA ILE A 267 -5.41 -18.96 -19.68
C ILE A 267 -6.06 -20.29 -20.14
N ASP A 268 -5.55 -20.84 -21.24
CA ASP A 268 -5.82 -22.21 -21.69
C ASP A 268 -4.83 -23.17 -21.05
N TRP A 269 -5.22 -23.75 -19.91
CA TRP A 269 -4.37 -24.67 -19.16
C TRP A 269 -4.09 -26.00 -19.86
N GLN A 270 -4.86 -26.37 -20.89
CA GLN A 270 -4.60 -27.58 -21.67
C GLN A 270 -3.50 -27.38 -22.71
N ARG A 271 -3.09 -26.13 -22.96
CA ARG A 271 -2.06 -25.77 -23.95
C ARG A 271 -0.90 -24.96 -23.36
N THR A 272 -1.06 -24.45 -22.14
CA THR A 272 -0.04 -23.70 -21.42
C THR A 272 0.96 -24.63 -20.74
N ARG A 273 2.25 -24.48 -21.08
CA ARG A 273 3.37 -25.23 -20.47
C ARG A 273 3.88 -24.57 -19.20
N ALA A 274 3.80 -23.25 -19.08
CA ALA A 274 4.21 -22.52 -17.88
C ALA A 274 3.47 -21.18 -17.77
N ALA A 275 3.28 -20.72 -16.53
CA ALA A 275 2.63 -19.44 -16.24
C ALA A 275 3.35 -18.71 -15.11
N ASN A 276 3.37 -17.38 -15.17
CA ASN A 276 3.83 -16.56 -14.05
C ASN A 276 2.72 -16.45 -13.00
N VAL A 277 3.08 -16.63 -11.73
CA VAL A 277 2.15 -16.55 -10.60
C VAL A 277 2.81 -15.73 -9.49
N GLY A 278 2.03 -14.83 -8.87
CA GLY A 278 2.57 -13.88 -7.90
C GLY A 278 3.47 -12.83 -8.57
N LEU A 279 4.58 -12.50 -7.93
CA LEU A 279 5.50 -11.46 -8.40
C LEU A 279 6.56 -12.04 -9.34
N VAL A 280 7.51 -12.81 -8.80
CA VAL A 280 8.76 -13.19 -9.49
C VAL A 280 8.86 -14.66 -9.88
N HIS A 281 7.76 -15.41 -9.81
CA HIS A 281 7.77 -16.86 -9.98
C HIS A 281 7.10 -17.29 -11.29
N ILE A 282 7.72 -18.26 -11.95
CA ILE A 282 7.15 -18.98 -13.09
C ILE A 282 7.05 -20.45 -12.70
N PHE A 283 5.85 -21.01 -12.85
CA PHE A 283 5.55 -22.41 -12.58
C PHE A 283 5.32 -23.16 -13.88
N VAL A 284 5.92 -24.34 -14.00
CA VAL A 284 5.71 -25.31 -15.07
C VAL A 284 4.42 -26.07 -14.78
N ASN A 285 3.56 -26.20 -15.79
CA ASN A 285 2.33 -27.00 -15.74
C ASN A 285 2.70 -28.49 -15.91
N LEU A 286 3.27 -29.07 -14.86
CA LEU A 286 3.89 -30.39 -14.80
C LEU A 286 2.84 -31.48 -14.56
N LYS A 287 2.87 -32.54 -15.37
CA LYS A 287 1.98 -33.70 -15.20
C LYS A 287 2.18 -34.34 -13.83
N GLY A 288 1.07 -34.54 -13.13
CA GLY A 288 1.05 -35.17 -11.81
C GLY A 288 1.26 -34.21 -10.64
N ARG A 289 1.61 -32.94 -10.90
CA ARG A 289 1.68 -31.88 -9.88
C ARG A 289 0.53 -30.88 -10.06
N GLU A 290 0.32 -30.36 -11.27
CA GLU A 290 -0.78 -29.46 -11.58
C GLU A 290 -2.02 -30.25 -12.05
N PRO A 291 -3.25 -29.80 -11.71
CA PRO A 291 -4.49 -30.49 -12.09
C PRO A 291 -4.65 -30.75 -13.60
N THR A 292 -4.04 -29.88 -14.41
CA THR A 292 -4.07 -29.90 -15.88
C THR A 292 -2.66 -29.99 -16.46
N GLY A 293 -1.71 -30.57 -15.72
CA GLY A 293 -0.32 -30.70 -16.15
C GLY A 293 -0.17 -31.28 -17.55
N ILE A 294 0.62 -30.64 -18.41
CA ILE A 294 0.88 -31.08 -19.79
C ILE A 294 2.36 -31.35 -20.08
N VAL A 295 3.27 -30.83 -19.26
CA VAL A 295 4.71 -31.09 -19.38
C VAL A 295 5.00 -32.44 -18.74
N ASP A 296 5.61 -33.37 -19.50
CA ASP A 296 6.02 -34.67 -18.96
C ASP A 296 7.19 -34.50 -17.96
N PRO A 297 7.25 -35.29 -16.87
CA PRO A 297 8.35 -35.18 -15.90
C PRO A 297 9.74 -35.35 -16.50
N SER A 298 9.88 -36.08 -17.61
CA SER A 298 11.15 -36.20 -18.35
C SER A 298 11.60 -34.90 -19.01
N ASP A 299 10.67 -33.98 -19.28
CA ASP A 299 10.90 -32.75 -20.03
C ASP A 299 10.96 -31.53 -19.09
N TYR A 300 10.79 -31.75 -17.78
CA TYR A 300 10.74 -30.69 -16.77
C TYR A 300 12.02 -29.84 -16.77
N GLU A 301 13.19 -30.46 -16.64
CA GLU A 301 14.46 -29.72 -16.60
C GLU A 301 14.72 -28.95 -17.90
N GLN A 302 14.47 -29.58 -19.05
CA GLN A 302 14.63 -28.89 -20.33
C GLN A 302 13.67 -27.69 -20.44
N THR A 303 12.41 -27.85 -19.99
CA THR A 303 11.43 -26.75 -20.01
C THR A 303 11.88 -25.57 -19.16
N ARG A 304 12.54 -25.80 -18.02
CA ARG A 304 13.08 -24.73 -17.16
C ARG A 304 14.23 -23.99 -17.84
N LEU A 305 15.15 -24.73 -18.47
CA LEU A 305 16.24 -24.13 -19.23
C LEU A 305 15.71 -23.32 -20.42
N ASP A 306 14.75 -23.86 -21.16
CA ASP A 306 14.10 -23.15 -22.28
C ASP A 306 13.42 -21.85 -21.80
N LEU A 307 12.77 -21.88 -20.62
CA LEU A 307 12.18 -20.70 -20.01
C LEU A 307 13.24 -19.64 -19.70
N ILE A 308 14.33 -20.03 -19.03
CA ILE A 308 15.45 -19.13 -18.69
C ILE A 308 16.06 -18.52 -19.97
N GLU A 309 16.28 -19.33 -21.00
CA GLU A 309 16.77 -18.88 -22.30
C GLU A 309 15.80 -17.89 -22.96
N ALA A 310 14.49 -18.16 -22.92
CA ALA A 310 13.48 -17.27 -23.47
C ALA A 310 13.46 -15.90 -22.76
N LEU A 311 13.56 -15.87 -21.43
CA LEU A 311 13.65 -14.62 -20.66
C LEU A 311 14.91 -13.83 -21.06
N HIS A 312 16.06 -14.49 -21.20
CA HIS A 312 17.30 -13.85 -21.63
C HIS A 312 17.33 -13.45 -23.11
N ALA A 313 16.56 -14.13 -23.97
CA ALA A 313 16.41 -13.80 -25.39
C ALA A 313 15.47 -12.61 -25.61
N TYR A 314 14.50 -12.39 -24.72
CA TYR A 314 13.55 -11.28 -24.83
C TYR A 314 14.27 -9.92 -24.93
N ARG A 315 13.76 -9.06 -25.80
CA ARG A 315 14.23 -7.68 -25.98
C ARG A 315 13.04 -6.75 -25.85
N HIS A 316 13.16 -5.77 -24.98
CA HIS A 316 12.12 -4.78 -24.77
C HIS A 316 11.89 -3.98 -26.07
N PRO A 317 10.65 -3.91 -26.62
CA PRO A 317 10.40 -3.42 -27.97
C PRO A 317 10.88 -2.00 -28.25
N GLN A 318 10.80 -1.11 -27.26
CA GLN A 318 11.16 0.30 -27.41
C GLN A 318 12.66 0.55 -27.26
N THR A 319 13.38 -0.28 -26.51
CA THR A 319 14.78 -0.01 -26.14
C THR A 319 15.76 -0.97 -26.82
N GLY A 320 15.28 -2.12 -27.28
CA GLY A 320 16.12 -3.20 -27.81
C GLY A 320 17.04 -3.85 -26.77
N ARG A 321 16.86 -3.58 -25.46
CA ARG A 321 17.68 -4.14 -24.37
C ARG A 321 16.96 -5.31 -23.69
N GLY A 322 17.72 -6.21 -23.07
CA GLY A 322 17.20 -7.29 -22.23
C GLY A 322 16.79 -6.77 -20.85
N PRO A 323 15.51 -6.90 -20.45
CA PRO A 323 15.02 -6.31 -19.20
C PRO A 323 15.30 -7.16 -17.96
N PHE A 324 15.65 -8.45 -18.11
CA PHE A 324 15.92 -9.35 -17.00
C PHE A 324 17.33 -9.15 -16.45
N ALA A 325 17.44 -8.97 -15.13
CA ALA A 325 18.69 -8.94 -14.38
C ALA A 325 19.19 -10.36 -14.08
N LEU A 326 18.27 -11.28 -13.79
CA LEU A 326 18.52 -12.71 -13.62
C LEU A 326 17.30 -13.54 -14.00
N ALA A 327 17.55 -14.82 -14.29
CA ALA A 327 16.58 -15.89 -14.31
C ALA A 327 17.27 -17.14 -13.74
N LEU A 328 16.71 -17.73 -12.69
CA LEU A 328 17.30 -18.80 -11.89
C LEU A 328 16.35 -19.99 -11.82
N THR A 329 16.94 -21.18 -11.70
CA THR A 329 16.22 -22.36 -11.26
C THR A 329 15.75 -22.16 -9.80
N ARG A 330 14.69 -22.83 -9.38
CA ARG A 330 14.24 -22.86 -7.98
C ARG A 330 15.35 -23.27 -7.00
N GLU A 331 16.26 -24.14 -7.40
CA GLU A 331 17.39 -24.58 -6.58
C GLU A 331 18.42 -23.45 -6.44
N ASP A 332 18.75 -22.76 -7.54
CA ASP A 332 19.68 -21.63 -7.51
C ASP A 332 19.07 -20.38 -6.85
N ALA A 333 17.75 -20.27 -6.79
CA ALA A 333 17.03 -19.17 -6.14
C ALA A 333 17.29 -19.10 -4.61
N GLU A 334 17.82 -20.18 -4.01
CA GLU A 334 18.31 -20.16 -2.63
C GLU A 334 19.35 -19.03 -2.42
N MET A 335 20.17 -18.73 -3.43
CA MET A 335 21.17 -17.64 -3.38
C MET A 335 20.56 -16.24 -3.20
N VAL A 336 19.26 -16.07 -3.46
CA VAL A 336 18.52 -14.82 -3.27
C VAL A 336 17.45 -14.95 -2.17
N ASN A 337 17.66 -15.87 -1.22
CA ASN A 337 16.76 -16.16 -0.09
C ASN A 337 15.35 -16.61 -0.51
N LEU A 338 15.22 -17.28 -1.66
CA LEU A 338 13.98 -17.89 -2.09
C LEU A 338 14.14 -19.40 -2.14
N ALA A 339 13.63 -20.09 -1.11
CA ALA A 339 13.64 -21.54 -1.00
C ALA A 339 12.28 -22.08 -0.50
N GLY A 340 12.08 -23.39 -0.63
CA GLY A 340 10.88 -24.09 -0.17
C GLY A 340 9.85 -24.37 -1.28
N GLU A 341 8.74 -24.99 -0.89
CA GLU A 341 7.76 -25.57 -1.84
C GLU A 341 7.02 -24.51 -2.67
N LEU A 342 6.85 -23.30 -2.12
CA LEU A 342 6.13 -22.19 -2.76
C LEU A 342 6.96 -21.43 -3.80
N VAL A 343 8.25 -21.74 -3.94
CA VAL A 343 9.11 -21.13 -4.96
C VAL A 343 8.80 -21.74 -6.33
N GLY A 344 8.56 -20.87 -7.31
CA GLY A 344 8.37 -21.27 -8.71
C GLY A 344 9.57 -22.00 -9.29
N ASP A 345 9.33 -22.80 -10.32
CA ASP A 345 10.37 -23.61 -10.97
C ASP A 345 11.46 -22.77 -11.64
N VAL A 346 11.09 -21.56 -12.06
CA VAL A 346 12.00 -20.49 -12.48
C VAL A 346 11.65 -19.21 -11.72
N VAL A 347 12.66 -18.54 -11.18
CA VAL A 347 12.56 -17.23 -10.53
C VAL A 347 13.30 -16.21 -11.36
N TYR A 348 12.77 -14.98 -11.47
CA TYR A 348 13.40 -13.93 -12.26
C TYR A 348 13.47 -12.61 -11.49
N ALA A 349 14.33 -11.70 -11.95
CA ALA A 349 14.25 -10.30 -11.56
C ALA A 349 14.43 -9.39 -12.78
N LEU A 350 13.73 -8.27 -12.81
CA LEU A 350 13.86 -7.20 -13.79
C LEU A 350 14.90 -6.18 -13.33
N ARG A 351 15.53 -5.53 -14.31
CA ARG A 351 16.28 -4.30 -14.07
C ARG A 351 15.26 -3.18 -13.77
N ALA A 352 15.64 -2.23 -12.91
CA ALA A 352 14.74 -1.19 -12.40
C ALA A 352 14.04 -0.39 -13.50
N GLU A 353 14.71 -0.18 -14.64
CA GLU A 353 14.16 0.61 -15.75
C GLU A 353 12.89 -0.02 -16.37
N TYR A 354 12.65 -1.31 -16.14
CA TYR A 354 11.61 -2.12 -16.79
C TYR A 354 10.54 -2.64 -15.82
N ASP A 355 10.51 -2.14 -14.59
CA ASP A 355 9.52 -2.50 -13.58
C ASP A 355 8.63 -1.28 -13.21
N GLY A 356 7.56 -1.52 -12.44
CA GLY A 356 6.54 -0.53 -12.09
C GLY A 356 6.58 -0.07 -10.63
N ALA A 357 7.74 0.41 -10.18
CA ALA A 357 8.11 0.86 -8.83
C ALA A 357 8.85 -0.15 -7.95
N HIS A 358 8.30 -1.35 -7.71
CA HIS A 358 8.95 -2.40 -6.89
C HIS A 358 8.34 -3.79 -7.15
N GLY A 359 8.90 -4.80 -6.49
CA GLY A 359 8.36 -6.16 -6.44
C GLY A 359 8.96 -7.14 -7.44
N LYS A 360 9.38 -6.70 -8.64
CA LYS A 360 10.06 -7.55 -9.63
C LYS A 360 11.56 -7.26 -9.74
N GLN A 361 12.07 -6.29 -9.01
CA GLN A 361 13.49 -5.91 -9.01
C GLN A 361 14.28 -6.66 -7.93
N LEU A 362 15.61 -6.65 -8.05
CA LEU A 362 16.49 -7.06 -6.95
C LEU A 362 16.47 -6.02 -5.82
N PRO A 363 16.64 -6.43 -4.54
CA PRO A 363 16.74 -5.50 -3.41
C PRO A 363 17.86 -4.47 -3.51
N SER A 364 18.89 -4.74 -4.32
CA SER A 364 20.01 -3.83 -4.57
C SER A 364 19.75 -2.81 -5.68
N ALA A 365 18.56 -2.82 -6.28
CA ALA A 365 18.26 -1.98 -7.43
C ALA A 365 18.12 -0.50 -7.03
N THR A 366 18.65 0.39 -7.87
CA THR A 366 18.60 1.84 -7.72
C THR A 366 18.32 2.48 -9.07
N LEU A 367 17.47 3.50 -9.11
CA LEU A 367 17.14 4.23 -10.32
C LEU A 367 16.69 5.66 -9.97
N GLY A 368 17.28 6.66 -10.63
CA GLY A 368 16.97 8.06 -10.35
C GLY A 368 17.16 8.42 -8.88
N ILE A 369 16.19 9.14 -8.32
CA ILE A 369 16.11 9.49 -6.88
C ILE A 369 15.73 8.33 -5.94
N GLY A 370 15.44 7.13 -6.45
CA GLY A 370 14.91 6.01 -5.68
C GLY A 370 15.77 4.73 -5.70
N GLY A 371 15.36 3.74 -4.90
CA GLY A 371 15.98 2.42 -4.83
C GLY A 371 15.18 1.45 -3.96
N GLN A 372 15.47 0.16 -4.08
CA GLN A 372 14.79 -0.91 -3.36
C GLN A 372 15.32 -1.14 -1.94
N HIS A 373 16.42 -0.49 -1.56
CA HIS A 373 16.94 -0.55 -0.20
C HIS A 373 15.92 0.03 0.79
N CYS A 374 15.68 -0.73 1.85
CA CYS A 374 14.79 -0.32 2.94
C CYS A 374 15.45 0.70 3.86
N THR A 375 14.62 1.52 4.50
CA THR A 375 15.03 2.34 5.65
C THR A 375 15.13 1.47 6.91
N PHE A 376 16.18 1.70 7.70
CA PHE A 376 16.33 1.15 9.04
C PHE A 376 16.96 2.20 9.96
N VAL A 377 16.22 2.58 11.00
CA VAL A 377 16.67 3.50 12.06
C VAL A 377 16.33 2.89 13.41
N LEU A 378 17.28 2.91 14.33
CA LEU A 378 17.07 2.58 15.74
C LEU A 378 17.46 3.77 16.61
N ALA A 379 16.69 4.01 17.68
CA ALA A 379 16.95 5.02 18.69
C ALA A 379 16.45 4.56 20.06
N GLY A 380 16.84 5.25 21.12
CA GLY A 380 16.40 4.97 22.49
C GLY A 380 17.30 3.99 23.25
N ALA A 381 16.72 3.29 24.22
CA ALA A 381 17.42 2.48 25.21
C ALA A 381 18.33 1.40 24.58
N GLY A 382 19.59 1.36 25.03
CA GLY A 382 20.55 0.33 24.64
C GLY A 382 21.14 0.46 23.23
N VAL A 383 20.83 1.54 22.51
CA VAL A 383 21.27 1.78 21.12
C VAL A 383 22.21 2.98 21.02
N LYS A 384 23.31 2.82 20.27
CA LYS A 384 24.30 3.89 20.04
C LYS A 384 23.70 5.07 19.29
N GLN A 385 24.09 6.27 19.71
CA GLN A 385 23.66 7.52 19.09
C GLN A 385 24.61 8.01 17.99
N GLY A 386 24.04 8.60 16.93
CA GLY A 386 24.81 9.26 15.86
C GLY A 386 25.67 8.33 15.01
N LEU A 387 25.36 7.02 15.00
CA LEU A 387 26.10 6.01 14.27
C LEU A 387 25.47 5.75 12.90
N ALA A 388 26.25 5.86 11.83
CA ALA A 388 25.92 5.26 10.55
C ALA A 388 26.48 3.84 10.53
N LEU A 389 25.62 2.83 10.35
CA LEU A 389 26.03 1.43 10.33
C LEU A 389 26.90 1.15 9.09
N GLU A 390 28.02 0.46 9.30
CA GLU A 390 28.95 0.03 8.26
C GLU A 390 28.55 -1.33 7.68
N ARG A 391 27.97 -2.23 8.49
CA ARG A 391 27.50 -3.53 7.99
C ARG A 391 26.26 -3.41 7.12
N GLN A 392 26.08 -4.38 6.23
CA GLN A 392 24.78 -4.59 5.60
C GLN A 392 23.76 -5.05 6.65
N VAL A 393 22.63 -4.34 6.71
CA VAL A 393 21.45 -4.73 7.48
C VAL A 393 20.45 -5.37 6.52
N ARG A 394 19.98 -6.56 6.86
CA ARG A 394 18.92 -7.25 6.11
C ARG A 394 17.61 -7.14 6.88
N ALA A 395 16.47 -7.14 6.19
CA ALA A 395 15.16 -7.12 6.86
C ALA A 395 15.00 -8.23 7.91
N VAL A 396 15.56 -9.42 7.64
CA VAL A 396 15.56 -10.55 8.58
C VAL A 396 16.37 -10.32 9.87
N ASP A 397 17.27 -9.33 9.89
CA ASP A 397 18.08 -8.97 11.06
C ASP A 397 17.30 -8.09 12.07
N VAL A 398 16.15 -7.52 11.69
CA VAL A 398 15.35 -6.62 12.53
C VAL A 398 14.74 -7.35 13.72
N ALA A 399 13.99 -8.42 13.47
CA ALA A 399 13.32 -9.20 14.51
C ALA A 399 14.28 -9.73 15.60
N PRO A 400 15.42 -10.39 15.28
CA PRO A 400 16.34 -10.82 16.31
C PRO A 400 16.96 -9.66 17.09
N THR A 401 17.24 -8.53 16.44
CA THR A 401 17.79 -7.35 17.12
C THR A 401 16.80 -6.80 18.16
N LEU A 402 15.52 -6.68 17.79
CA LEU A 402 14.48 -6.22 18.72
C LEU A 402 14.24 -7.25 19.84
N CYS A 403 14.21 -8.55 19.53
CA CYS A 403 14.05 -9.59 20.56
C CYS A 403 15.19 -9.55 21.57
N TYR A 404 16.42 -9.31 21.10
CA TYR A 404 17.59 -9.18 21.94
C TYR A 404 17.52 -7.95 22.86
N LEU A 405 17.13 -6.79 22.32
CA LEU A 405 16.98 -5.55 23.10
C LEU A 405 15.89 -5.65 24.17
N LEU A 406 14.80 -6.34 23.87
CA LEU A 406 13.65 -6.54 24.77
C LEU A 406 13.83 -7.71 25.75
N GLY A 407 14.91 -8.51 25.63
CA GLY A 407 15.13 -9.69 26.46
C GLY A 407 14.08 -10.80 26.26
N ILE A 408 13.40 -10.84 25.10
CA ILE A 408 12.37 -11.84 24.78
C ILE A 408 12.95 -12.99 23.95
N PRO A 409 12.32 -14.18 23.97
CA PRO A 409 12.79 -15.32 23.20
C PRO A 409 12.80 -15.05 21.68
N MET A 410 13.84 -15.52 21.00
CA MET A 410 13.94 -15.46 19.54
C MET A 410 12.81 -16.27 18.87
N PRO A 411 12.27 -15.81 17.72
CA PRO A 411 11.39 -16.63 16.90
C PRO A 411 12.07 -17.93 16.47
N ALA A 412 11.32 -19.05 16.47
CA ALA A 412 11.87 -20.38 16.18
C ALA A 412 12.46 -20.51 14.76
N GLN A 413 12.05 -19.66 13.83
CA GLN A 413 12.43 -19.67 12.41
C GLN A 413 13.31 -18.46 12.05
N VAL A 414 14.03 -17.90 13.02
CA VAL A 414 14.89 -16.74 12.78
C VAL A 414 16.06 -17.10 11.85
N GLU A 415 16.24 -16.32 10.79
CA GLU A 415 17.35 -16.47 9.81
C GLU A 415 18.37 -15.32 9.89
N GLY A 416 17.94 -14.18 10.41
CA GLY A 416 18.80 -13.01 10.61
C GLY A 416 19.66 -13.12 11.86
N GLY A 417 20.54 -12.14 12.03
CA GLY A 417 21.39 -12.02 13.21
C GLY A 417 21.20 -10.67 13.90
N VAL A 418 21.47 -10.63 15.21
CA VAL A 418 21.47 -9.39 15.99
C VAL A 418 22.46 -8.39 15.39
N ILE A 419 22.03 -7.14 15.27
CA ILE A 419 22.84 -6.01 14.80
C ILE A 419 23.64 -5.45 15.98
N TYR A 420 24.63 -6.21 16.47
CA TYR A 420 25.47 -5.82 17.60
C TYR A 420 26.18 -4.46 17.40
N GLU A 421 26.44 -4.09 16.15
CA GLU A 421 27.03 -2.80 15.81
C GLU A 421 26.19 -1.63 16.33
N ALA A 422 24.85 -1.75 16.30
CA ALA A 422 23.92 -0.73 16.76
C ALA A 422 23.82 -0.62 18.29
N LEU A 423 24.26 -1.63 19.05
CA LEU A 423 24.06 -1.68 20.50
C LEU A 423 25.15 -0.91 21.26
N GLU A 424 24.78 -0.20 22.32
CA GLU A 424 25.74 0.46 23.23
C GLU A 424 26.60 -0.56 23.98
N ASP A 425 25.96 -1.62 24.47
CA ASP A 425 26.57 -2.77 25.10
C ASP A 425 26.15 -4.04 24.36
N ALA A 426 27.12 -4.84 23.93
CA ALA A 426 26.85 -6.11 23.28
C ALA A 426 26.11 -7.07 24.22
N ASP A 427 26.25 -6.93 25.55
CA ASP A 427 25.62 -7.77 26.57
C ASP A 427 24.34 -7.15 27.16
N TRP A 428 23.71 -6.17 26.47
CA TRP A 428 22.51 -5.45 26.93
C TRP A 428 21.44 -6.34 27.58
N HIS A 429 21.07 -7.44 26.93
CA HIS A 429 20.03 -8.39 27.38
C HIS A 429 20.34 -9.11 28.71
N LEU A 430 21.57 -9.03 29.23
CA LEU A 430 21.96 -9.65 30.51
C LEU A 430 21.71 -8.74 31.72
N ARG A 431 21.28 -7.50 31.49
CA ARG A 431 21.13 -6.46 32.52
C ARG A 431 19.81 -6.55 33.28
#